data_AF-A0A960K2Z5-F1
#
_entry.id   AF-A0A960K2Z5-F1
#
_cell.length_a   1.000
_cell.length_b   1.000
_cell.length_c   1.000
_cell.angle_alpha   90.00
_cell.angle_beta   90.00
_cell.angle_gamma   90.00
#
_symmetry.space_group_name_H-M   'P 1'
#
loop_
_entity.id
_entity.type
_entity.pdbx_description
1 polymer ?
#
loop_
_entity_poly.entity_id
_entity_poly.type
_entity_poly.pdbx_seq_one_letter_code
_entity_poly.pdbx_strand_id
1 'polypeptide(L)'
;QAEHCLREFRLNDDWYVKPTEIDGQGWGATEAARGALCHWIDVKGGKIKNYQIIAPTTWNVGPRSDSGERGPIEEALIGAPIADPKDPVEVGHVCRSYDSCLVCTVHAHDAKTGEELARFRTA
;
A
#
# COMPACT_ATOMS: atom_id res chain seq x y z
N GLN A 1 -9.53 11.70 18.76
CA GLN A 1 -8.86 10.42 19.05
C GLN A 1 -7.80 10.50 20.14
N ALA A 2 -6.70 11.25 19.98
CA ALA A 2 -5.51 11.09 20.85
C ALA A 2 -5.78 11.26 22.36
N GLU A 3 -6.50 12.31 22.77
CA GLU A 3 -6.85 12.52 24.18
C GLU A 3 -7.74 11.41 24.76
N HIS A 4 -8.62 10.83 23.93
CA HIS A 4 -9.46 9.71 24.34
C HIS A 4 -8.61 8.46 24.57
N CYS A 5 -7.73 8.11 23.62
CA CYS A 5 -6.77 7.01 23.78
C CYS A 5 -5.92 7.17 25.06
N LEU A 6 -5.42 8.39 25.32
CA LEU A 6 -4.60 8.67 26.51
C LEU A 6 -5.37 8.50 27.83
N ARG A 7 -6.68 8.77 27.84
CA ARG A 7 -7.52 8.58 29.03
C ARG A 7 -7.88 7.11 29.27
N GLU A 8 -8.03 6.33 28.21
CA GLU A 8 -8.35 4.91 28.31
C GLU A 8 -7.12 4.03 28.58
N PHE A 9 -5.93 4.51 28.27
CA PHE A 9 -4.69 3.75 28.42
C PHE A 9 -4.41 3.42 29.89
N ARG A 10 -4.28 2.12 30.19
CA ARG A 10 -3.92 1.61 31.52
C ARG A 10 -2.49 1.11 31.50
N LEU A 11 -1.61 1.82 32.20
CA LEU A 11 -0.16 1.58 32.18
C LEU A 11 0.26 0.19 32.68
N ASN A 12 -0.58 -0.45 33.52
CA ASN A 12 -0.27 -1.72 34.18
C ASN A 12 -1.05 -2.91 33.60
N ASP A 13 -1.79 -2.73 32.51
CA ASP A 13 -2.51 -3.84 31.87
C ASP A 13 -1.52 -4.74 31.09
N ASP A 14 -1.86 -6.02 31.00
CA ASP A 14 -1.13 -6.96 30.15
C ASP A 14 -1.25 -6.53 28.69
N TRP A 15 -0.13 -6.19 28.07
CA TRP A 15 -0.05 -5.68 26.69
C TRP A 15 0.55 -6.69 25.70
N TYR A 16 1.01 -7.84 26.21
CA TYR A 16 1.66 -8.87 25.41
C TYR A 16 1.08 -10.25 25.71
N VAL A 17 0.58 -10.89 24.66
CA VAL A 17 0.20 -12.30 24.68
C VAL A 17 1.24 -13.03 23.84
N LYS A 18 1.97 -13.98 24.44
CA LYS A 18 2.96 -14.77 23.71
C LYS A 18 2.26 -15.57 22.60
N PRO A 19 2.62 -15.37 21.33
CA PRO A 19 2.00 -16.11 20.24
C PRO A 19 2.48 -17.57 20.26
N THR A 20 1.61 -18.47 19.82
CA THR A 20 1.94 -19.85 19.49
C THR A 20 2.06 -19.98 17.97
N GLU A 21 3.17 -20.55 17.49
CA GLU A 21 3.33 -20.81 16.07
C GLU A 21 2.37 -21.91 15.62
N ILE A 22 1.52 -21.57 14.67
CA ILE A 22 0.57 -22.48 14.04
C ILE A 22 0.65 -22.30 12.53
N ASP A 23 0.47 -23.40 11.80
CA ASP A 23 0.22 -23.32 10.36
C ASP A 23 -1.17 -22.74 10.12
N GLY A 24 -1.31 -21.91 9.09
CA GLY A 24 -2.58 -21.26 8.79
C GLY A 24 -2.48 -20.03 7.91
N GLN A 25 -3.64 -19.42 7.66
CA GLN A 25 -3.76 -18.18 6.90
C GLN A 25 -4.30 -17.07 7.80
N GLY A 26 -3.77 -15.87 7.61
CA GLY A 26 -4.18 -14.68 8.36
C GLY A 26 -4.16 -13.44 7.48
N TRP A 27 -4.90 -12.43 7.91
CA TRP A 27 -4.86 -11.11 7.30
C TRP A 27 -4.98 -10.03 8.37
N GLY A 28 -4.43 -8.86 8.08
CA GLY A 28 -4.54 -7.67 8.91
C GLY A 28 -4.67 -6.44 8.04
N ALA A 29 -5.55 -5.53 8.41
CA ALA A 29 -5.76 -4.28 7.70
C ALA A 29 -5.81 -3.10 8.66
N THR A 30 -5.41 -1.95 8.15
CA THR A 30 -5.50 -0.66 8.85
C THR A 30 -5.60 0.47 7.82
N GLU A 31 -5.98 1.66 8.29
CA GLU A 31 -5.80 2.90 7.54
C GLU A 31 -4.41 3.46 7.88
N ALA A 32 -3.51 3.41 6.90
CA ALA A 32 -2.24 4.13 6.98
C ALA A 32 -2.44 5.60 6.64
N ALA A 33 -1.42 6.44 6.82
CA ALA A 33 -1.51 7.88 6.54
C ALA A 33 -1.94 8.22 5.10
N ARG A 34 -1.76 7.28 4.16
CA ARG A 34 -2.02 7.45 2.71
C ARG A 34 -3.22 6.63 2.21
N GLY A 35 -3.97 5.99 3.11
CA GLY A 35 -5.13 5.15 2.79
C GLY A 35 -5.00 3.70 3.27
N ALA A 36 -5.82 2.82 2.69
CA ALA A 36 -5.95 1.42 3.09
C ALA A 36 -4.66 0.60 2.91
N LEU A 37 -4.24 -0.08 3.97
CA LEU A 37 -3.11 -1.01 4.00
C LEU A 37 -3.61 -2.39 4.45
N CYS A 38 -3.32 -3.40 3.64
CA CYS A 38 -3.72 -4.78 3.94
C CYS A 38 -2.54 -5.74 3.74
N HIS A 39 -2.36 -6.64 4.71
CA HIS A 39 -1.36 -7.70 4.70
C HIS A 39 -2.05 -9.05 4.78
N TRP A 40 -1.60 -10.02 3.99
CA TRP A 40 -2.02 -11.42 4.03
C TRP A 40 -0.81 -12.33 4.22
N ILE A 41 -0.96 -13.36 5.04
CA ILE A 41 0.09 -14.32 5.36
C ILE A 41 -0.45 -15.75 5.26
N ASP A 42 0.37 -16.64 4.70
CA ASP A 42 0.20 -18.11 4.73
C ASP A 42 1.45 -18.72 5.39
N VAL A 43 1.26 -19.41 6.51
CA VAL A 43 2.33 -20.05 7.31
C VAL A 43 2.21 -21.58 7.18
N LYS A 44 3.32 -22.24 6.87
CA LYS A 44 3.41 -23.70 6.79
C LYS A 44 4.75 -24.22 7.32
N GLY A 45 4.71 -25.22 8.19
CA GLY A 45 5.90 -25.83 8.79
C GLY A 45 6.77 -24.81 9.55
N GLY A 46 6.14 -23.87 10.25
CA GLY A 46 6.83 -22.79 10.98
C GLY A 46 7.53 -21.76 10.08
N LYS A 47 7.19 -21.70 8.79
CA LYS A 47 7.77 -20.74 7.83
C LYS A 47 6.68 -20.00 7.09
N ILE A 48 6.97 -18.77 6.68
CA ILE A 48 6.12 -18.00 5.76
C ILE A 48 6.18 -18.67 4.39
N LYS A 49 5.07 -19.28 3.98
CA LYS A 49 4.90 -19.86 2.65
C LYS A 49 4.57 -18.78 1.62
N ASN A 50 3.75 -17.80 1.99
CA ASN A 50 3.43 -16.65 1.16
C ASN A 50 3.12 -15.44 2.04
N TYR A 51 3.49 -14.24 1.56
CA TYR A 51 3.17 -12.98 2.19
C TYR A 51 2.81 -11.97 1.11
N GLN A 52 1.67 -11.32 1.24
CA GLN A 52 1.15 -10.35 0.27
C GLN A 52 0.81 -9.05 0.98
N ILE A 53 1.22 -7.95 0.39
CA ILE A 53 0.96 -6.60 0.88
C ILE A 53 0.27 -5.84 -0.24
N ILE A 54 -0.86 -5.22 0.07
CA ILE A 54 -1.44 -4.18 -0.78
C ILE A 54 -1.35 -2.89 0.02
N ALA A 55 -0.40 -2.05 -0.40
CA ALA A 55 -0.13 -0.78 0.24
C ALA A 55 -1.06 0.33 -0.31
N PRO A 56 -1.22 1.45 0.41
CA PRO A 56 -2.14 2.50 0.00
C PRO A 56 -1.83 3.07 -1.38
N THR A 57 -0.55 3.34 -1.65
CA THR A 57 -0.11 3.92 -2.92
C THR A 57 -0.26 2.93 -4.09
N THR A 58 -0.30 1.62 -3.84
CA THR A 58 -0.62 0.62 -4.87
C THR A 58 -2.01 0.85 -5.47
N TRP A 59 -2.98 1.25 -4.65
CA TRP A 59 -4.30 1.63 -5.14
C TRP A 59 -4.27 2.91 -5.99
N ASN A 60 -3.49 3.91 -5.58
CA ASN A 60 -3.51 5.24 -6.19
C ASN A 60 -2.73 5.32 -7.53
N VAL A 61 -1.57 4.64 -7.57
CA VAL A 61 -0.60 4.67 -8.69
C VAL A 61 -0.72 3.40 -9.55
N GLY A 62 -1.62 2.48 -9.22
CA GLY A 62 -1.84 1.26 -9.98
C GLY A 62 -1.99 1.55 -11.48
N PRO A 63 -1.33 0.77 -12.35
CA PRO A 63 -1.49 0.93 -13.79
C PRO A 63 -2.90 0.54 -14.20
N ARG A 64 -3.20 0.67 -15.49
CA ARG A 64 -4.50 0.23 -16.01
C ARG A 64 -4.77 -1.23 -15.69
N SER A 65 -6.02 -1.51 -15.34
CA SER A 65 -6.51 -2.88 -15.13
C SER A 65 -6.52 -3.67 -16.44
N ASP A 66 -6.78 -4.98 -16.36
CA ASP A 66 -6.93 -5.84 -17.53
C ASP A 66 -8.10 -5.41 -18.45
N SER A 67 -9.11 -4.71 -17.91
CA SER A 67 -10.20 -4.09 -18.68
C SER A 67 -9.83 -2.74 -19.29
N GLY A 68 -8.61 -2.24 -19.05
CA GLY A 68 -8.10 -0.96 -19.55
C GLY A 68 -8.53 0.26 -18.74
N GLU A 69 -9.13 0.06 -17.57
CA GLU A 69 -9.58 1.16 -16.69
C GLU A 69 -8.37 1.86 -16.06
N ARG A 70 -8.43 3.19 -16.03
CA ARG A 70 -7.37 4.04 -15.46
C ARG A 70 -7.35 3.92 -13.94
N GLY A 71 -6.15 3.92 -13.35
CA GLY A 71 -5.97 4.07 -11.92
C GLY A 71 -6.38 5.47 -11.43
N PRO A 72 -6.55 5.68 -10.12
CA PRO A 72 -7.05 6.94 -9.57
C PRO A 72 -6.26 8.19 -10.00
N ILE A 73 -4.92 8.13 -9.99
CA ILE A 73 -4.09 9.27 -10.43
C ILE A 73 -4.18 9.46 -11.94
N GLU A 74 -4.19 8.38 -12.73
CA GLU A 74 -4.37 8.48 -14.19
C GLU A 74 -5.71 9.15 -14.55
N GLU A 75 -6.79 8.79 -13.86
CA GLU A 75 -8.11 9.38 -14.06
C GLU A 75 -8.17 10.84 -13.59
N ALA A 76 -7.56 11.16 -12.44
CA ALA A 76 -7.52 12.52 -11.90
C ALA A 76 -6.79 13.53 -12.79
N LEU A 77 -5.87 13.05 -13.65
CA LEU A 77 -5.17 13.90 -14.62
C LEU A 77 -6.05 14.26 -15.83
N ILE A 78 -7.15 13.55 -16.08
CA ILE A 78 -8.00 13.77 -17.25
C ILE A 78 -8.76 15.08 -17.09
N GLY A 79 -8.53 16.01 -18.02
CA GLY A 79 -9.15 17.32 -18.00
C GLY A 79 -8.52 18.32 -17.03
N ALA A 80 -7.39 17.96 -16.39
CA ALA A 80 -6.63 18.91 -15.59
C ALA A 80 -6.17 20.10 -16.48
N PRO A 81 -6.43 21.35 -16.07
CA PRO A 81 -6.01 22.52 -16.83
C PRO A 81 -4.48 22.63 -16.82
N ILE A 82 -3.90 22.94 -17.98
CA ILE A 82 -2.47 23.17 -18.15
C ILE A 82 -2.27 24.59 -18.68
N ALA A 83 -1.70 25.47 -17.86
CA ALA A 83 -1.45 26.86 -18.24
C ALA A 83 -0.29 26.99 -19.25
N ASP A 84 0.83 26.29 -19.00
CA ASP A 84 1.99 26.24 -19.90
C ASP A 84 2.40 24.78 -20.19
N PRO A 85 2.21 24.29 -21.43
CA PRO A 85 2.63 22.94 -21.81
C PRO A 85 4.15 22.69 -21.71
N LYS A 86 5.00 23.72 -21.68
CA LYS A 86 6.44 23.58 -21.48
C LYS A 86 6.83 23.46 -20.01
N ASP A 87 5.93 23.83 -19.09
CA ASP A 87 6.11 23.73 -17.64
C ASP A 87 4.78 23.31 -16.95
N PRO A 88 4.34 22.05 -17.12
CA PRO A 88 3.03 21.59 -16.67
C PRO A 88 3.01 21.27 -15.16
N VAL A 89 3.18 22.29 -14.32
CA VAL A 89 3.26 22.17 -12.86
C VAL A 89 2.02 21.53 -12.24
N GLU A 90 0.85 21.69 -12.88
CA GLU A 90 -0.45 21.19 -12.42
C GLU A 90 -0.47 19.66 -12.38
N VAL A 91 0.19 18.98 -13.31
CA VAL A 91 0.37 17.52 -13.29
C VAL A 91 1.04 17.09 -11.98
N GLY A 92 2.08 17.82 -11.60
CA GLY A 92 2.79 17.60 -10.35
C GLY A 92 1.95 17.92 -9.11
N HIS A 93 1.06 18.91 -9.16
CA HIS A 93 0.15 19.21 -8.06
C HIS A 93 -0.85 18.08 -7.84
N VAL A 94 -1.46 17.56 -8.91
CA VAL A 94 -2.35 16.40 -8.85
C VAL A 94 -1.60 15.22 -8.22
N CYS A 95 -0.46 14.82 -8.78
CA CYS A 95 0.29 13.67 -8.27
C CYS A 95 0.74 13.82 -6.80
N ARG A 96 1.20 15.00 -6.39
CA ARG A 96 1.66 15.24 -5.00
C ARG A 96 0.52 15.30 -4.00
N SER A 97 -0.70 15.65 -4.42
CA SER A 97 -1.87 15.70 -3.54
C SER A 97 -2.23 14.33 -2.94
N TYR A 98 -1.83 13.23 -3.60
CA TYR A 98 -2.04 11.86 -3.12
C TYR A 98 -0.98 11.39 -2.11
N ASP A 99 0.06 12.19 -1.82
CA ASP A 99 1.19 11.82 -0.93
C ASP A 99 1.74 10.42 -1.27
N SER A 100 1.91 10.12 -2.55
CA SER A 100 2.30 8.78 -3.01
C SER A 100 3.68 8.35 -2.50
N CYS A 101 3.75 7.19 -1.83
CA CYS A 101 4.99 6.55 -1.39
C CYS A 101 5.39 5.43 -2.37
N LEU A 102 6.32 5.68 -3.28
CA LEU A 102 6.73 4.68 -4.29
C LEU A 102 7.52 3.50 -3.70
N VAL A 103 8.28 3.71 -2.62
CA VAL A 103 8.94 2.62 -1.87
C VAL A 103 7.91 1.68 -1.25
N CYS A 104 6.74 2.22 -0.89
CA CYS A 104 5.62 1.44 -0.39
C CYS A 104 4.86 0.70 -1.49
N THR A 105 5.10 0.98 -2.78
CA THR A 105 4.32 0.42 -3.90
C THR A 105 5.05 -0.73 -4.60
N VAL A 106 6.38 -0.64 -4.72
CA VAL A 106 7.23 -1.69 -5.31
C VAL A 106 8.12 -2.28 -4.24
N HIS A 107 7.78 -3.49 -3.80
CA HIS A 107 8.47 -4.15 -2.69
C HIS A 107 9.70 -4.96 -3.14
N ALA A 108 9.82 -5.28 -4.43
CA ALA A 108 10.98 -5.97 -5.01
C ALA A 108 11.18 -5.58 -6.49
N HIS A 109 12.39 -5.16 -6.84
CA HIS A 109 12.81 -4.86 -8.22
C HIS A 109 14.29 -5.20 -8.39
N ASP A 110 14.63 -6.12 -9.31
CA ASP A 110 16.02 -6.38 -9.71
C ASP A 110 16.44 -5.45 -10.86
N ALA A 111 16.97 -4.29 -10.50
CA ALA A 111 17.47 -3.32 -11.47
C ALA A 111 18.78 -3.76 -12.17
N LYS A 112 19.48 -4.80 -11.68
CA LYS A 112 20.77 -5.23 -12.26
C LYS A 112 20.57 -6.21 -13.39
N THR A 113 19.69 -7.19 -13.21
CA THR A 113 19.46 -8.26 -14.18
C THR A 113 18.21 -8.00 -15.04
N GLY A 114 17.25 -7.21 -14.52
CA GLY A 114 15.93 -7.04 -15.12
C GLY A 114 15.04 -8.28 -14.98
N GLU A 115 15.46 -9.27 -14.19
CA GLU A 115 14.67 -10.48 -13.96
C GLU A 115 13.41 -10.19 -13.13
N GLU A 116 12.29 -10.79 -13.53
CA GLU A 116 11.05 -10.69 -12.80
C GLU A 116 11.14 -11.50 -11.49
N LEU A 117 11.32 -10.80 -10.38
CA LEU A 117 11.43 -11.43 -9.05
C LEU A 117 10.10 -12.04 -8.57
N ALA A 118 8.98 -11.39 -8.89
CA ALA A 118 7.65 -11.84 -8.53
C ALA A 118 6.59 -11.10 -9.35
N ARG A 119 5.47 -11.78 -9.63
CA ARG A 119 4.28 -11.19 -10.26
C ARG A 119 3.10 -11.30 -9.33
N PHE A 120 2.52 -10.14 -9.02
CA PHE A 120 1.33 -10.04 -8.19
C PHE A 120 0.16 -9.63 -9.07
N ARG A 121 -0.97 -10.34 -8.96
CA ARG A 121 -2.25 -9.89 -9.49
C ARG A 121 -3.05 -9.32 -8.32
N THR A 122 -3.36 -8.04 -8.39
CA THR A 122 -4.49 -7.47 -7.65
C THR A 122 -5.77 -8.00 -8.31
N ALA A 123 -6.75 -8.38 -7.51
CA ALA A 123 -8.01 -8.94 -8.00
C ALA A 123 -8.76 -7.96 -8.92
#